data_AF-A0A7X6BNM4-F1
#
_entry.id   AF-A0A7X6BNM4-F1
#
_cell.length_a   1.000
_cell.length_b   1.000
_cell.length_c   1.000
_cell.angle_alpha   90.00
_cell.angle_beta   90.00
_cell.angle_gamma   90.00
#
_symmetry.space_group_name_H-M   'P 1'
#
loop_
_entity.id
_entity.type
_entity.pdbx_description
1 polymer ?
#
loop_
_entity_poly.entity_id
_entity_poly.type
_entity_poly.pdbx_seq_one_letter_code
_entity_poly.pdbx_strand_id
1 'polypeptide(L)'
;MKRLEPNLLLALSTGLALILVVVTTSFYGASVQLARNLVLAAACSIGFVLLNPPLLKMMRIKPRPPMIHRDSPGTAVWAGIFPMAVVLAAAIPVFWPGHDYGLLVIIAAVWFGVTLESAIKAS
;
A
#
# COMPACT_ATOMS: atom_id res chain seq x y z
N MET A 1 -6.46 -27.79 -1.98
CA MET A 1 -5.79 -26.48 -2.17
C MET A 1 -6.53 -25.44 -1.33
N LYS A 2 -5.93 -24.92 -0.26
CA LYS A 2 -6.54 -23.87 0.57
C LYS A 2 -6.75 -22.63 -0.33
N ARG A 3 -8.00 -22.18 -0.50
CA ARG A 3 -8.30 -21.01 -1.33
C ARG A 3 -7.59 -19.80 -0.71
N LEU A 4 -6.61 -19.25 -1.41
CA LEU A 4 -5.98 -17.98 -1.02
C LEU A 4 -7.08 -16.91 -1.00
N GLU A 5 -7.21 -16.22 0.13
CA GLU A 5 -8.18 -15.14 0.26
C GLU A 5 -7.85 -14.02 -0.72
N PRO A 6 -8.82 -13.55 -1.52
CA PRO A 6 -8.58 -12.50 -2.52
C PRO A 6 -7.94 -11.23 -1.95
N ASN A 7 -8.30 -10.85 -0.72
CA ASN A 7 -7.74 -9.69 -0.04
C ASN A 7 -6.28 -9.91 0.38
N LEU A 8 -5.89 -11.14 0.71
CA LEU A 8 -4.50 -11.48 1.02
C LEU A 8 -3.62 -11.39 -0.24
N LEU A 9 -4.12 -11.87 -1.39
CA LEU A 9 -3.43 -11.73 -2.68
C LEU A 9 -3.27 -10.25 -3.07
N LEU A 10 -4.31 -9.45 -2.83
CA LEU A 10 -4.26 -8.03 -3.06
C LEU A 10 -3.18 -7.38 -2.20
N ALA A 11 -3.20 -7.58 -0.88
CA ALA A 11 -2.20 -7.03 0.03
C ALA A 11 -0.78 -7.46 -0.33
N LEU A 12 -0.59 -8.72 -0.71
CA LEU A 12 0.71 -9.22 -1.17
C LEU A 12 1.18 -8.49 -2.43
N SER A 13 0.28 -8.30 -3.41
CA SER A 13 0.62 -7.63 -4.67
C SER A 13 1.00 -6.16 -4.46
N THR A 14 0.27 -5.43 -3.63
CA THR A 14 0.62 -4.04 -3.26
C THR A 14 1.87 -3.97 -2.40
N GLY A 15 2.11 -4.95 -1.54
CA GLY A 15 3.33 -5.04 -0.74
C GLY A 15 4.57 -5.21 -1.62
N LEU A 16 4.51 -6.09 -2.63
CA LEU A 16 5.57 -6.24 -3.62
C LEU A 16 5.77 -4.95 -4.44
N ALA A 17 4.69 -4.27 -4.81
CA ALA A 17 4.76 -2.98 -5.49
C ALA A 17 5.42 -1.90 -4.61
N LEU A 18 5.13 -1.88 -3.31
CA LEU A 18 5.77 -0.97 -2.35
C LEU A 18 7.27 -1.25 -2.23
N ILE A 19 7.66 -2.52 -2.17
CA ILE A 19 9.09 -2.90 -2.17
C ILE A 19 9.76 -2.35 -3.43
N LEU A 20 9.12 -2.49 -4.59
CA LEU A 20 9.64 -1.96 -5.85
C LEU A 20 9.79 -0.44 -5.81
N VAL A 21 8.84 0.29 -5.24
CA VAL A 21 8.94 1.74 -5.00
C VAL A 21 10.13 2.07 -4.10
N VAL A 22 10.27 1.39 -2.96
CA VAL A 22 11.38 1.64 -2.02
C VAL A 22 12.73 1.38 -2.69
N VAL A 23 12.85 0.31 -3.47
CA VAL A 23 14.07 -0.01 -4.22
C VAL A 23 14.36 1.09 -5.26
N THR A 24 13.42 1.37 -6.16
CA THR A 24 13.62 2.35 -7.25
C THR A 24 13.91 3.76 -6.72
N THR A 25 13.20 4.21 -5.69
CA THR A 25 13.47 5.50 -5.04
C THR A 25 14.81 5.56 -4.32
N SER A 26 15.29 4.43 -3.80
CA SER A 26 16.60 4.37 -3.10
C SER A 26 17.79 4.30 -4.07
N PHE A 27 17.60 3.71 -5.25
CA PHE A 27 18.64 3.62 -6.28
C PHE A 27 18.70 4.84 -7.19
N TYR A 28 17.55 5.42 -7.56
CA TYR A 28 17.47 6.54 -8.51
C TYR A 28 17.14 7.89 -7.85
N GLY A 29 16.80 7.93 -6.56
CA GLY A 29 16.48 9.17 -5.84
C GLY A 29 17.69 9.97 -5.37
N ALA A 30 17.42 11.16 -4.81
CA ALA A 30 18.41 12.00 -4.17
C ALA A 30 18.92 11.36 -2.86
N SER A 31 20.22 11.08 -2.78
CA SER A 31 20.92 10.45 -1.65
C SER A 31 20.49 9.01 -1.34
N VAL A 32 21.48 8.11 -1.19
CA VAL A 32 21.28 6.68 -0.89
C VAL A 32 20.76 6.54 0.55
N GLN A 33 19.46 6.74 0.74
CA GLN A 33 18.78 6.68 2.03
C GLN A 33 17.79 5.51 2.09
N LEU A 34 18.24 4.33 1.67
CA LEU A 34 17.45 3.10 1.70
C LEU A 34 16.87 2.83 3.10
N ALA A 35 17.65 3.09 4.15
CA ALA A 35 17.20 3.00 5.53
C ALA A 35 16.05 3.99 5.84
N ARG A 36 16.14 5.25 5.38
CA ARG A 36 15.08 6.25 5.56
C ARG A 36 13.80 5.80 4.86
N ASN A 37 13.91 5.34 3.62
CA ASN A 37 12.76 4.94 2.81
C ASN A 37 12.09 3.67 3.37
N LEU A 38 12.86 2.70 3.86
CA LEU A 38 12.32 1.54 4.58
C LEU A 38 11.60 1.94 5.86
N VAL A 39 12.21 2.81 6.68
CA VAL A 39 11.60 3.29 7.93
C VAL A 39 10.31 4.04 7.64
N LEU A 40 10.30 4.92 6.64
CA LEU A 40 9.08 5.64 6.22
C LEU A 40 8.00 4.67 5.74
N ALA A 41 8.35 3.72 4.87
CA ALA A 41 7.39 2.75 4.34
C ALA A 41 6.76 1.92 5.47
N ALA A 42 7.59 1.36 6.37
CA ALA A 42 7.13 0.55 7.49
C ALA A 42 6.32 1.38 8.50
N ALA A 43 6.83 2.54 8.90
CA ALA A 43 6.16 3.41 9.88
C ALA A 43 4.80 3.91 9.36
N CYS A 44 4.72 4.30 8.09
CA CYS A 44 3.47 4.74 7.48
C CYS A 44 2.48 3.59 7.29
N SER A 45 2.92 2.40 6.86
CA SER A 45 2.02 1.26 6.69
C SER A 45 1.49 0.75 8.04
N ILE A 46 2.36 0.62 9.03
CA ILE A 46 1.98 0.17 10.38
C ILE A 46 1.12 1.23 11.05
N GLY A 47 1.55 2.49 10.98
CA GLY A 47 0.81 3.63 11.51
C GLY A 47 -0.58 3.72 10.92
N PHE A 48 -0.74 3.53 9.62
CA PHE A 48 -2.04 3.50 8.98
C PHE A 48 -2.93 2.37 9.53
N VAL A 49 -2.43 1.13 9.55
CA VAL A 49 -3.22 -0.02 10.05
C VAL A 49 -3.61 0.14 11.52
N LEU A 50 -2.73 0.73 12.34
CA LEU A 50 -2.97 0.88 13.78
C LEU A 50 -3.85 2.10 14.13
N LEU A 51 -3.65 3.24 13.46
CA LEU A 51 -4.38 4.48 13.73
C LEU A 51 -5.71 4.59 12.95
N ASN A 52 -5.89 3.87 11.84
CA ASN A 52 -7.12 3.99 11.05
C ASN A 52 -8.38 3.51 11.83
N PRO A 53 -8.37 2.37 12.56
CA PRO A 53 -9.54 1.94 13.34
C PRO A 53 -10.00 2.93 14.43
N PRO A 54 -9.12 3.46 15.33
CA PRO A 54 -9.53 4.43 16.32
C PRO A 54 -9.95 5.76 15.69
N LEU A 55 -9.33 6.18 14.58
CA LEU A 55 -9.71 7.40 13.86
C LEU A 55 -11.12 7.29 13.26
N LEU A 56 -11.43 6.19 12.58
CA LEU A 56 -12.76 5.92 12.05
C LEU A 56 -13.83 5.87 13.15
N LYS A 57 -13.48 5.29 14.30
CA LYS A 57 -14.34 5.27 15.49
C LYS A 57 -14.58 6.68 16.05
N MET A 58 -13.54 7.51 16.12
CA MET A 58 -13.64 8.91 16.54
C MET A 58 -14.52 9.73 15.57
N MET A 59 -14.40 9.47 14.28
CA MET A 59 -15.20 10.12 13.23
C MET A 59 -16.63 9.56 13.10
N ARG A 60 -17.05 8.60 13.94
CA ARG A 60 -18.35 7.91 13.88
C ARG A 60 -18.64 7.27 12.50
N ILE A 61 -17.60 6.90 11.77
CA ILE A 61 -17.73 6.22 10.46
C ILE A 61 -17.95 4.72 10.74
N LYS A 62 -19.00 4.14 10.13
CA LYS A 62 -19.27 2.70 10.26
C LYS A 62 -18.07 1.88 9.75
N PRO A 63 -17.75 0.73 10.38
CA PRO A 63 -16.66 -0.13 9.94
C PRO A 63 -16.81 -0.47 8.46
N ARG A 64 -15.81 -0.09 7.65
CA ARG A 64 -15.82 -0.40 6.21
C ARG A 64 -15.64 -1.91 6.02
N PRO A 65 -16.49 -2.56 5.20
CA PRO A 65 -16.34 -3.98 4.87
C PRO A 65 -15.05 -4.23 4.09
N PRO A 66 -14.56 -5.49 4.02
CA PRO A 66 -13.38 -5.83 3.23
C PRO A 66 -13.56 -5.44 1.77
N MET A 67 -12.45 -5.01 1.14
CA MET A 67 -12.45 -4.38 -0.17
C MET A 67 -12.93 -5.36 -1.25
N ILE A 68 -12.52 -6.62 -1.17
CA ILE A 68 -13.11 -7.72 -1.95
C ILE A 68 -14.08 -8.49 -1.06
N HIS A 69 -15.37 -8.45 -1.42
CA HIS A 69 -16.45 -9.16 -0.72
C HIS A 69 -17.37 -9.84 -1.74
N ARG A 70 -18.03 -10.94 -1.34
CA ARG A 70 -18.85 -11.76 -2.24
C ARG A 70 -20.05 -11.03 -2.83
N ASP A 71 -20.57 -10.03 -2.12
CA ASP A 71 -21.79 -9.32 -2.53
C ASP A 71 -21.55 -8.31 -3.67
N SER A 72 -20.29 -8.00 -3.98
CA SER A 72 -19.95 -7.12 -5.11
C SER A 72 -18.63 -7.54 -5.78
N PRO A 73 -18.67 -8.53 -6.70
CA PRO A 73 -17.48 -8.98 -7.41
C PRO A 73 -16.80 -7.87 -8.24
N GLY A 74 -17.52 -6.78 -8.56
CA GLY A 74 -16.95 -5.62 -9.22
C GLY A 74 -15.86 -4.91 -8.40
N THR A 75 -15.88 -5.00 -7.07
CA THR A 75 -14.83 -4.38 -6.24
C THR A 75 -13.47 -5.05 -6.40
N ALA A 76 -13.41 -6.29 -6.91
CA ALA A 76 -12.15 -6.95 -7.24
C ALA A 76 -11.42 -6.27 -8.40
N VAL A 77 -12.16 -5.75 -9.39
CA VAL A 77 -11.58 -4.99 -10.51
C VAL A 77 -11.02 -3.67 -10.02
N TRP A 78 -11.77 -2.96 -9.17
CA TRP A 78 -11.33 -1.71 -8.55
C TRP A 78 -10.15 -1.91 -7.61
N ALA A 79 -10.06 -3.06 -6.94
CA ALA A 79 -8.93 -3.41 -6.09
C ALA A 79 -7.62 -3.52 -6.88
N GLY A 80 -7.66 -3.94 -8.14
CA GLY A 80 -6.49 -4.02 -9.02
C GLY A 80 -5.82 -2.67 -9.31
N ILE A 81 -6.53 -1.56 -9.13
CA ILE A 81 -5.96 -0.20 -9.32
C ILE A 81 -4.88 0.09 -8.28
N PHE A 82 -5.00 -0.46 -7.06
CA PHE A 82 -4.05 -0.22 -5.99
C PHE A 82 -2.63 -0.69 -6.34
N PRO A 83 -2.39 -1.99 -6.61
CA PRO A 83 -1.06 -2.46 -6.99
C PRO A 83 -0.59 -1.80 -8.29
N MET A 84 -1.48 -1.59 -9.26
CA MET A 84 -1.13 -0.96 -10.53
C MET A 84 -0.58 0.47 -10.35
N ALA A 85 -1.26 1.31 -9.56
CA ALA A 85 -0.81 2.67 -9.31
C ALA A 85 0.52 2.71 -8.55
N VAL A 86 0.72 1.80 -7.58
CA VAL A 86 1.99 1.70 -6.84
C VAL A 86 3.13 1.25 -7.76
N VAL A 87 2.89 0.31 -8.68
CA VAL A 87 3.86 -0.08 -9.71
C VAL A 87 4.20 1.09 -10.63
N LEU A 88 3.20 1.85 -11.09
CA LEU A 88 3.42 3.04 -11.92
C LEU A 88 4.23 4.09 -11.17
N ALA A 89 3.98 4.27 -9.87
CA ALA A 89 4.77 5.16 -9.02
C ALA A 89 6.25 4.74 -8.95
N ALA A 90 6.54 3.44 -8.96
CA ALA A 90 7.91 2.93 -8.99
C ALA A 90 8.66 3.23 -10.31
N ALA A 91 7.95 3.53 -11.39
CA ALA A 91 8.57 3.93 -12.65
C ALA A 91 9.07 5.39 -12.62
N ILE A 92 8.47 6.25 -11.80
CA ILE A 92 8.79 7.69 -11.76
C ILE A 92 10.28 7.96 -11.46
N PRO A 93 10.90 7.36 -10.42
CA PRO A 93 12.32 7.56 -10.13
C PRO A 93 13.24 7.10 -11.26
N VAL A 94 12.82 6.12 -12.06
CA VAL A 94 13.61 5.59 -13.18
C VAL A 94 13.70 6.60 -14.32
N PHE A 95 12.61 7.30 -14.62
CA PHE A 95 12.57 8.31 -15.69
C PHE A 95 13.06 9.69 -15.25
N TRP A 96 12.93 10.04 -13.97
CA TRP A 96 13.39 11.32 -13.40
C TRP A 96 14.32 11.12 -12.19
N PRO A 97 15.58 10.71 -12.38
CA PRO A 97 16.48 10.50 -11.25
C PRO A 97 16.83 11.80 -10.51
N GLY A 98 17.30 11.67 -9.27
CA GLY A 98 17.92 12.77 -8.51
C GLY A 98 16.99 13.65 -7.68
N HIS A 99 15.70 13.32 -7.56
CA HIS A 99 14.74 14.03 -6.70
C HIS A 99 14.49 13.31 -5.36
N ASP A 100 14.02 14.02 -4.34
CA ASP A 100 13.55 13.40 -3.10
C ASP A 100 12.15 12.79 -3.31
N TYR A 101 12.10 11.46 -3.27
CA TYR A 101 10.88 10.67 -3.47
C TYR A 101 10.23 10.18 -2.18
N GLY A 102 10.58 10.76 -1.02
CA GLY A 102 10.02 10.37 0.27
C GLY A 102 8.50 10.46 0.31
N LEU A 103 7.91 11.48 -0.30
CA LEU A 103 6.45 11.61 -0.40
C LEU A 103 5.82 10.46 -1.19
N LEU A 104 6.48 10.03 -2.28
CA LEU A 104 6.02 8.93 -3.12
C LEU A 104 6.04 7.60 -2.34
N VAL A 105 7.08 7.37 -1.53
CA VAL A 105 7.17 6.23 -0.60
C VAL A 105 6.02 6.25 0.42
N ILE A 106 5.72 7.42 0.99
CA ILE A 106 4.62 7.58 1.96
C ILE A 106 3.27 7.25 1.31
N ILE A 107 3.01 7.79 0.12
CA ILE A 107 1.76 7.53 -0.62
C ILE A 107 1.62 6.03 -0.91
N ALA A 108 2.67 5.40 -1.43
CA ALA A 108 2.68 3.96 -1.69
C ALA A 108 2.44 3.13 -0.42
N ALA A 109 3.03 3.54 0.70
CA ALA A 109 2.87 2.87 2.00
C ALA A 109 1.45 2.97 2.55
N VAL A 110 0.79 4.12 2.38
CA VAL A 110 -0.62 4.30 2.74
C VAL A 110 -1.52 3.40 1.88
N TRP A 111 -1.26 3.32 0.57
CA TRP A 111 -2.02 2.46 -0.33
C TRP A 111 -1.86 0.98 0.03
N PHE A 112 -0.65 0.55 0.36
CA PHE A 112 -0.42 -0.78 0.92
C PHE A 112 -1.17 -0.97 2.25
N GLY A 113 -1.12 0.00 3.16
CA GLY A 113 -1.84 -0.03 4.43
C GLY A 113 -3.35 -0.28 4.27
N VAL A 114 -3.98 0.36 3.28
CA VAL A 114 -5.41 0.13 2.94
C VAL A 114 -5.65 -1.32 2.52
N THR A 115 -4.81 -1.86 1.64
CA THR A 115 -4.95 -3.26 1.19
C THR A 115 -4.65 -4.27 2.29
N LEU A 116 -3.70 -3.96 3.19
CA LEU A 116 -3.35 -4.79 4.33
C LEU A 116 -4.47 -4.81 5.38
N GLU A 117 -5.09 -3.66 5.68
CA GLU A 117 -6.28 -3.59 6.53
C GLU A 117 -7.44 -4.39 5.92
N SER A 118 -7.61 -4.35 4.60
CA SER A 118 -8.61 -5.17 3.91
C SER A 118 -8.35 -6.68 4.08
N ALA A 119 -7.08 -7.10 4.05
CA ALA A 119 -6.71 -8.49 4.29
C ALA A 119 -7.00 -8.91 5.74
N ILE A 120 -6.61 -8.08 6.71
CA ILE A 120 -6.83 -8.34 8.15
C ILE A 120 -8.33 -8.44 8.49
N LYS A 121 -9.19 -7.68 7.81
CA LYS A 121 -10.65 -7.76 8.01
C LYS A 121 -11.31 -8.95 7.31
N ALA A 122 -10.61 -9.56 6.35
CA ALA A 122 -11.14 -10.68 5.56
C ALA A 122 -10.78 -12.04 6.17
N SER A 123 -9.71 -12.09 6.97
CA SER A 123 -9.26 -13.24 7.78
C SER A 123 -10.04 -13.38 9.08
#